data_AF-A0A1A9W743-F1
#
_entry.id   AF-A0A1A9W743-F1
#
_cell.length_a   1.000
_cell.length_b   1.000
_cell.length_c   1.000
_cell.angle_alpha   90.00
_cell.angle_beta   90.00
_cell.angle_gamma   90.00
#
_symmetry.space_group_name_H-M   'P 1'
#
loop_
_entity.id
_entity.type
_entity.pdbx_description
1 polymer ?
#
loop_
_entity_poly.entity_id
_entity_poly.type
_entity_poly.pdbx_seq_one_letter_code
_entity_poly.pdbx_strand_id
1 'polypeptide(L)'
;MEKSSQSKSSYKFKTIDRKTYEKAQQSSSAAYTISHASIRNAKYKYKSAAIVFGVLQYVKFSSAAKKKRLKRRRIIDTAIKDVLKRRGKQREDGTKRIKKSKLKKCILRYRENKRQQERQTSELGDVVQQLTTLTISVKELEIRAKETIHSRRFREYCENCTTTQLIQLTDQLLRELNHFQRRAHAVKKIRAEAHRRFVIGFREVQNFLRIKKIKLVLIATDCDPCEGEDGLDQTVASIKALCKDQQVPVAFILQRRQMAYALYKNASISCVGIINYDGSQTLFGQLLASLEEAQNAYQRLVQHTMEGMQKTEQNQ
;
A
#
# COMPACT_ATOMS: atom_id res chain seq x y z
N MET A 1 -3.77 -13.53 -67.67
CA MET A 1 -2.41 -13.03 -67.38
C MET A 1 -2.42 -11.57 -67.81
N GLU A 2 -2.17 -10.52 -67.04
CA GLU A 2 -1.59 -10.30 -65.71
C GLU A 2 -2.20 -9.02 -65.12
N LYS A 3 -2.00 -8.85 -63.82
CA LYS A 3 -2.50 -7.75 -62.97
C LYS A 3 -1.69 -6.47 -63.20
N SER A 4 -2.32 -5.31 -63.06
CA SER A 4 -1.64 -4.14 -62.49
C SER A 4 -2.48 -3.52 -61.38
N SER A 5 -1.94 -3.58 -60.17
CA SER A 5 -2.51 -3.09 -58.93
C SER A 5 -1.69 -1.88 -58.49
N GLN A 6 -2.28 -0.68 -58.58
CA GLN A 6 -1.72 0.53 -57.98
C GLN A 6 -2.55 0.96 -56.75
N SER A 7 -1.80 1.51 -55.81
CA SER A 7 -2.01 1.56 -54.36
C SER A 7 -2.99 2.61 -53.86
N LYS A 8 -3.69 2.26 -52.78
CA LYS A 8 -4.54 3.13 -51.96
C LYS A 8 -3.71 4.15 -51.17
N SER A 9 -4.07 5.42 -51.25
CA SER A 9 -3.71 6.49 -50.31
C SER A 9 -5.02 7.07 -49.77
N SER A 10 -5.28 6.90 -48.47
CA SER A 10 -6.47 7.39 -47.78
C SER A 10 -6.06 8.35 -46.66
N TYR A 11 -5.82 9.61 -47.02
CA TYR A 11 -5.86 10.73 -46.08
C TYR A 11 -7.26 11.35 -46.14
N LYS A 12 -8.18 10.86 -45.30
CA LYS A 12 -9.52 11.45 -45.16
C LYS A 12 -9.56 12.28 -43.88
N PHE A 13 -8.94 13.46 -43.93
CA PHE A 13 -9.31 14.55 -43.02
C PHE A 13 -10.79 14.83 -43.23
N LYS A 14 -11.61 14.69 -42.18
CA LYS A 14 -13.03 15.08 -42.21
C LYS A 14 -13.08 16.59 -41.99
N THR A 15 -13.03 17.35 -43.07
CA THR A 15 -13.35 18.78 -43.03
C THR A 15 -14.84 18.91 -42.70
N ILE A 16 -15.15 19.50 -41.55
CA ILE A 16 -16.55 19.77 -41.15
C ILE A 16 -16.97 21.05 -41.86
N ASP A 17 -18.09 21.00 -42.58
CA ASP A 17 -18.65 22.18 -43.25
C ASP A 17 -18.99 23.29 -42.24
N ARG A 18 -18.68 24.52 -42.61
CA ARG A 18 -18.86 25.72 -41.77
C ARG A 18 -20.30 25.89 -41.26
N LYS A 19 -21.30 25.55 -42.07
CA LYS A 19 -22.73 25.58 -41.68
C LYS A 19 -23.05 24.57 -40.58
N THR A 20 -22.34 23.44 -40.55
CA THR A 20 -22.51 22.37 -39.56
C THR A 20 -21.87 22.77 -38.23
N TYR A 21 -20.73 23.46 -38.27
CA TYR A 21 -20.08 24.05 -37.10
C TYR A 21 -20.92 25.17 -36.46
N GLU A 22 -21.51 26.06 -37.26
CA GLU A 22 -22.35 27.16 -36.78
C GLU A 22 -23.69 26.68 -36.19
N LYS A 23 -24.30 25.62 -36.73
CA LYS A 23 -25.49 24.99 -36.13
C LYS A 23 -25.19 24.36 -34.75
N ALA A 24 -24.03 23.73 -34.59
CA ALA A 24 -23.63 23.14 -33.31
C ALA A 24 -23.44 24.22 -32.22
N GLN A 25 -22.84 25.37 -32.57
CA GLN A 25 -22.66 26.52 -31.68
C GLN A 25 -23.99 27.18 -31.26
N GLN A 26 -24.97 27.25 -32.17
CA GLN A 26 -26.31 27.78 -31.86
C GLN A 26 -27.15 26.85 -30.98
N SER A 27 -26.90 25.53 -31.01
CA SER A 27 -27.58 24.57 -30.14
C SER A 27 -27.07 24.54 -28.69
N SER A 28 -25.87 25.07 -28.43
CA SER A 28 -25.26 25.11 -27.09
C SER A 28 -25.57 26.37 -26.27
N SER A 29 -26.19 27.40 -26.87
CA SER A 29 -26.48 28.69 -26.22
C SER A 29 -27.98 28.96 -25.98
N ALA A 30 -28.86 27.99 -26.28
CA ALA A 30 -30.26 28.04 -25.89
C ALA A 30 -30.48 27.20 -24.62
N ALA A 31 -30.68 27.88 -23.49
CA ALA A 31 -31.00 27.28 -22.20
C ALA A 31 -32.24 26.37 -22.31
N TYR A 32 -32.02 25.05 -22.29
CA TYR A 32 -33.09 24.07 -22.22
C TYR A 32 -33.58 23.95 -20.77
N THR A 33 -34.53 24.81 -20.41
CA THR A 33 -35.55 24.53 -19.39
C THR A 33 -36.55 23.54 -19.99
N ILE A 34 -36.28 22.24 -19.86
CA ILE A 34 -37.27 21.22 -20.21
C ILE A 34 -38.26 21.09 -19.06
N SER A 35 -39.32 21.89 -19.15
CA SER A 35 -40.59 21.72 -18.45
C SER A 35 -41.37 20.57 -19.11
N HIS A 36 -41.16 19.34 -18.65
CA HIS A 36 -42.12 18.28 -18.96
C HIS A 36 -43.35 18.40 -18.06
N ALA A 37 -44.50 18.57 -18.71
CA ALA A 37 -45.81 18.72 -18.10
C ALA A 37 -46.13 17.58 -17.11
N SER A 38 -46.56 17.96 -15.91
CA SER A 38 -46.99 17.02 -14.87
C SER A 38 -48.25 16.27 -15.32
N ILE A 39 -48.14 14.97 -15.56
CA ILE A 39 -49.31 14.07 -15.54
C ILE A 39 -49.70 13.90 -14.07
N ARG A 40 -50.71 14.66 -13.64
CA ARG A 40 -51.21 14.69 -12.25
C ARG A 40 -52.10 13.48 -11.99
N ASN A 41 -51.52 12.37 -11.56
CA ASN A 41 -52.29 11.32 -10.89
C ASN A 41 -52.36 11.59 -9.39
N ALA A 42 -53.54 11.94 -8.90
CA ALA A 42 -53.83 12.48 -7.57
C ALA A 42 -53.64 11.51 -6.38
N LYS A 43 -53.02 10.36 -6.57
CA LYS A 43 -52.95 9.30 -5.54
C LYS A 43 -51.70 9.36 -4.64
N TYR A 44 -50.72 10.22 -4.96
CA TYR A 44 -49.49 10.35 -4.18
C TYR A 44 -49.11 11.83 -3.99
N LYS A 45 -49.68 12.44 -2.95
CA LYS A 45 -49.23 13.73 -2.39
C LYS A 45 -48.71 13.47 -0.98
N TYR A 46 -47.39 13.33 -0.81
CA TYR A 46 -46.71 13.69 0.45
C TYR A 46 -45.29 14.17 0.16
N LYS A 47 -45.16 15.50 0.27
CA LYS A 47 -44.00 16.34 0.65
C LYS A 47 -42.59 15.85 0.29
N SER A 48 -42.04 16.59 -0.67
CA SER A 48 -40.62 16.79 -0.95
C SER A 48 -39.89 17.55 0.16
N ALA A 49 -38.77 16.99 0.63
CA ALA A 49 -37.57 17.76 0.97
C ALA A 49 -36.37 16.87 0.64
N ALA A 50 -35.48 17.41 -0.18
CA ALA A 50 -34.37 16.74 -0.84
C ALA A 50 -33.35 16.15 0.14
N ILE A 51 -32.82 14.97 -0.17
CA ILE A 51 -31.38 14.64 -0.22
C ILE A 51 -31.22 13.24 -0.83
N VAL A 52 -30.18 13.14 -1.65
CA VAL A 52 -29.81 12.11 -2.63
C VAL A 52 -29.66 10.72 -2.02
N PHE A 53 -30.41 9.75 -2.57
CA PHE A 53 -30.39 8.34 -2.21
C PHE A 53 -29.39 7.59 -3.11
N GLY A 54 -28.23 7.22 -2.57
CA GLY A 54 -27.33 6.23 -3.15
C GLY A 54 -27.48 4.90 -2.41
N VAL A 55 -27.99 3.90 -3.15
CA VAL A 55 -28.09 2.41 -3.06
C VAL A 55 -27.51 1.61 -1.86
N LEU A 56 -26.85 2.20 -0.87
CA LEU A 56 -26.26 1.52 0.28
C LEU A 56 -26.81 2.01 1.63
N GLN A 57 -28.13 1.98 1.81
CA GLN A 57 -28.70 2.22 3.15
C GLN A 57 -30.04 1.51 3.36
N TYR A 58 -29.98 0.18 3.48
CA TYR A 58 -31.13 -0.59 3.98
C TYR A 58 -30.73 -1.58 5.07
N VAL A 59 -29.99 -1.11 6.07
CA VAL A 59 -29.96 -1.74 7.40
C VAL A 59 -29.82 -0.65 8.47
N LYS A 60 -30.93 0.00 8.81
CA LYS A 60 -31.12 0.57 10.15
C LYS A 60 -32.57 0.30 10.56
N PHE A 61 -32.75 -0.78 11.33
CA PHE A 61 -33.91 -0.88 12.21
C PHE A 61 -33.83 0.30 13.17
N SER A 62 -34.65 1.32 12.94
CA SER A 62 -34.91 2.32 13.96
C SER A 62 -35.50 1.59 15.17
N SER A 63 -35.00 1.94 16.34
CA SER A 63 -35.46 1.48 17.64
C SER A 63 -36.91 1.94 17.84
N ALA A 64 -37.85 1.17 17.29
CA ALA A 64 -39.26 1.32 17.57
C ALA A 64 -39.45 1.14 19.09
N ALA A 65 -39.73 2.24 19.77
CA ALA A 65 -40.14 2.28 21.15
C ALA A 65 -41.13 1.14 21.40
N LYS A 66 -40.75 0.19 22.25
CA LYS A 66 -41.61 -0.93 22.65
C LYS A 66 -42.85 -0.33 23.30
N LYS A 67 -43.92 -0.13 22.54
CA LYS A 67 -45.27 0.00 23.10
C LYS A 67 -45.49 -1.26 23.94
N LYS A 68 -45.42 -1.12 25.26
CA LYS A 68 -45.77 -2.19 26.22
C LYS A 68 -47.21 -2.59 25.91
N ARG A 69 -47.40 -3.68 25.17
CA ARG A 69 -48.70 -4.33 25.06
C ARG A 69 -49.08 -4.74 26.48
N LEU A 70 -50.09 -4.10 27.07
CA LEU A 70 -50.70 -4.62 28.29
C LEU A 70 -51.11 -6.06 28.01
N LYS A 71 -50.46 -7.01 28.67
CA LYS A 71 -50.93 -8.40 28.70
C LYS A 71 -52.26 -8.36 29.44
N ARG A 72 -53.38 -8.38 28.72
CA ARG A 72 -54.66 -8.75 29.32
C ARG A 72 -54.45 -10.14 29.92
N ARG A 73 -54.32 -10.22 31.24
CA ARG A 73 -54.39 -11.48 31.97
C ARG A 73 -55.80 -12.00 31.69
N ARG A 74 -55.94 -13.06 30.90
CA ARG A 74 -57.17 -13.84 30.94
C ARG A 74 -57.22 -14.38 32.37
N ILE A 75 -58.17 -13.88 33.15
CA ILE A 75 -58.55 -14.51 34.41
C ILE A 75 -59.16 -15.83 33.98
N ILE A 76 -58.32 -16.85 33.94
CA ILE A 76 -58.81 -18.22 33.95
C ILE A 76 -58.82 -18.52 35.43
N ASP A 77 -60.00 -18.78 35.99
CA ASP A 77 -60.14 -19.22 37.37
C ASP A 77 -59.26 -20.46 37.59
N THR A 78 -58.10 -20.25 38.20
CA THR A 78 -57.14 -21.32 38.50
C THR A 78 -57.69 -22.26 39.57
N ALA A 79 -58.77 -21.88 40.26
CA ALA A 79 -59.40 -22.66 41.32
C ALA A 79 -60.00 -24.00 40.86
N ILE A 80 -60.32 -24.17 39.56
CA ILE A 80 -60.99 -25.40 39.07
C ILE A 80 -59.99 -26.43 38.50
N LYS A 81 -58.73 -26.04 38.23
CA LYS A 81 -57.78 -26.94 37.56
C LYS A 81 -57.23 -28.05 38.45
N ASP A 82 -57.16 -27.82 39.76
CA ASP A 82 -56.50 -28.74 40.69
C ASP A 82 -57.42 -29.85 41.23
N VAL A 83 -58.73 -29.81 40.91
CA VAL A 83 -59.70 -30.80 41.39
C VAL A 83 -59.87 -31.99 40.43
N LEU A 84 -59.45 -31.88 39.17
CA LEU A 84 -59.54 -32.97 38.19
C LEU A 84 -58.28 -33.85 38.25
N LYS A 85 -58.28 -34.86 39.12
CA LYS A 85 -57.30 -35.95 39.07
C LYS A 85 -57.36 -36.61 37.68
N ARG A 86 -56.31 -36.43 36.87
CA ARG A 86 -56.18 -37.11 35.58
C ARG A 86 -56.10 -38.62 35.81
N ARG A 87 -57.18 -39.35 35.56
CA ARG A 87 -57.20 -40.81 35.64
C ARG A 87 -56.37 -41.41 34.50
N GLY A 88 -55.32 -42.15 34.86
CA GLY A 88 -54.47 -42.92 33.95
C GLY A 88 -53.10 -43.25 34.57
N LYS A 89 -52.41 -44.27 34.06
CA LYS A 89 -51.03 -44.59 34.47
C LYS A 89 -50.08 -43.49 33.98
N GLN A 90 -49.48 -42.74 34.90
CA GLN A 90 -48.43 -41.76 34.59
C GLN A 90 -47.06 -42.46 34.58
N ARG A 91 -46.21 -42.13 33.61
CA ARG A 91 -44.83 -42.65 33.57
C ARG A 91 -43.98 -41.83 34.53
N GLU A 92 -43.09 -42.50 35.26
CA GLU A 92 -42.20 -41.87 36.27
C GLU A 92 -41.35 -40.74 35.64
N ASP A 93 -40.91 -40.93 34.40
CA ASP A 93 -40.28 -39.86 33.61
C ASP A 93 -41.32 -39.11 32.78
N GLY A 94 -41.70 -37.92 33.26
CA GLY A 94 -42.85 -37.12 32.83
C GLY A 94 -42.98 -36.69 31.35
N THR A 95 -42.22 -37.22 30.40
CA THR A 95 -42.49 -37.04 28.95
C THR A 95 -42.12 -38.27 28.11
N LYS A 96 -42.98 -38.63 27.14
CA LYS A 96 -42.64 -39.62 26.10
C LYS A 96 -41.41 -39.10 25.32
N ARG A 97 -40.33 -39.88 25.23
CA ARG A 97 -39.23 -39.60 24.28
C ARG A 97 -39.78 -39.63 22.85
N ILE A 98 -40.11 -38.46 22.30
CA ILE A 98 -40.57 -38.34 20.91
C ILE A 98 -39.37 -38.62 20.00
N LYS A 99 -39.42 -39.75 19.29
CA LYS A 99 -38.42 -40.06 18.25
C LYS A 99 -38.51 -38.98 17.17
N LYS A 100 -37.47 -38.17 17.01
CA LYS A 100 -37.42 -37.10 15.99
C LYS A 100 -37.51 -37.72 14.58
N SER A 101 -38.28 -37.11 13.69
CA SER A 101 -38.36 -37.51 12.27
C SER A 101 -37.00 -37.37 11.59
N LYS A 102 -36.78 -38.10 10.48
CA LYS A 102 -35.55 -38.00 9.67
C LYS A 102 -35.25 -36.53 9.29
N LEU A 103 -36.25 -35.79 8.81
CA LEU A 103 -36.14 -34.37 8.49
C LEU A 103 -35.66 -33.53 9.70
N LYS A 104 -36.26 -33.74 10.88
CA LYS A 104 -35.90 -32.99 12.10
C LYS A 104 -34.49 -33.31 12.58
N LYS A 105 -33.97 -34.53 12.34
CA LYS A 105 -32.57 -34.87 12.62
C LYS A 105 -31.61 -34.14 11.66
N CYS A 106 -31.91 -34.10 10.36
CA CYS A 106 -31.11 -33.36 9.38
C CYS A 106 -31.05 -31.85 9.69
N ILE A 107 -32.19 -31.23 10.00
CA ILE A 107 -32.26 -29.80 10.35
C ILE A 107 -31.42 -29.49 11.60
N LEU A 108 -31.45 -30.35 12.61
CA LEU A 108 -30.66 -30.16 13.83
C LEU A 108 -29.16 -30.28 13.56
N ARG A 109 -28.71 -31.30 12.81
CA ARG A 109 -27.31 -31.44 12.39
C ARG A 109 -26.81 -30.23 11.62
N TYR A 110 -27.59 -29.74 10.65
CA TYR A 110 -27.21 -28.54 9.89
C TYR A 110 -27.04 -27.31 10.80
N ARG A 111 -27.95 -27.12 11.77
CA ARG A 111 -27.87 -26.01 12.73
C ARG A 111 -26.68 -26.13 13.69
N GLU A 112 -26.36 -27.33 14.13
CA GLU A 112 -25.16 -27.59 14.96
C GLU A 112 -23.89 -27.29 14.17
N ASN A 113 -23.78 -27.80 12.93
CA ASN A 113 -22.63 -27.52 12.06
C ASN A 113 -22.48 -26.03 11.75
N LYS A 114 -23.57 -25.32 11.48
CA LYS A 114 -23.54 -23.87 11.24
C LYS A 114 -23.03 -23.10 12.47
N ARG A 115 -23.47 -23.47 13.68
CA ARG A 115 -22.97 -22.87 14.92
C ARG A 115 -21.50 -23.21 15.17
N GLN A 116 -21.06 -24.41 14.84
CA GLN A 116 -19.65 -24.81 14.95
C GLN A 116 -18.78 -24.00 13.99
N GLN A 117 -19.21 -23.81 12.74
CA GLN A 117 -18.53 -22.92 11.79
C GLN A 117 -18.46 -21.47 12.30
N GLU A 118 -19.57 -20.92 12.79
CA GLU A 118 -19.61 -19.56 13.34
C GLU A 118 -18.63 -19.40 14.52
N ARG A 119 -18.54 -20.39 15.42
CA ARG A 119 -17.56 -20.41 16.52
C ARG A 119 -16.12 -20.49 16.04
N GLN A 120 -15.83 -21.37 15.08
CA GLN A 120 -14.51 -21.47 14.49
C GLN A 120 -14.09 -20.16 13.82
N THR A 121 -15.01 -19.47 13.13
CA THR A 121 -14.73 -18.16 12.53
C THR A 121 -14.47 -17.07 13.55
N SER A 122 -15.17 -17.07 14.70
CA SER A 122 -14.91 -16.09 15.77
C SER A 122 -13.57 -16.37 16.46
N GLU A 123 -13.26 -17.63 16.75
CA GLU A 123 -11.98 -18.02 17.37
C GLU A 123 -10.79 -17.66 16.46
N LEU A 124 -10.91 -17.94 15.16
CA LEU A 124 -9.90 -17.51 14.18
C LEU A 124 -9.79 -15.98 14.11
N GLY A 125 -10.91 -15.26 14.23
CA GLY A 125 -10.93 -13.79 14.26
C GLY A 125 -10.17 -13.22 15.45
N ASP A 126 -10.36 -13.77 16.64
CA ASP A 126 -9.70 -13.32 17.87
C ASP A 126 -8.19 -13.59 17.82
N VAL A 127 -7.77 -14.75 17.29
CA VAL A 127 -6.35 -15.07 17.09
C VAL A 127 -5.70 -14.10 16.08
N VAL A 128 -6.38 -13.79 14.97
CA VAL A 128 -5.88 -12.83 13.99
C VAL A 128 -5.74 -11.44 14.63
N GLN A 129 -6.69 -11.00 15.46
CA GLN A 129 -6.60 -9.73 16.18
C GLN A 129 -5.40 -9.69 17.14
N GLN A 130 -5.18 -10.75 17.92
CA GLN A 130 -4.03 -10.87 18.81
C GLN A 130 -2.70 -10.84 18.05
N LEU A 131 -2.62 -11.55 16.91
CA LEU A 131 -1.43 -11.50 16.07
C LEU A 131 -1.21 -10.10 15.49
N THR A 132 -2.27 -9.39 15.06
CA THR A 132 -2.14 -8.02 14.56
C THR A 132 -1.64 -7.06 15.62
N THR A 133 -2.16 -7.10 16.85
CA THR A 133 -1.70 -6.21 17.94
C THR A 133 -0.24 -6.48 18.31
N LEU A 134 0.16 -7.75 18.38
CA LEU A 134 1.57 -8.13 18.61
C LEU A 134 2.48 -7.66 17.46
N THR A 135 2.04 -7.75 16.21
CA THR A 135 2.87 -7.27 15.08
C THR A 135 3.02 -5.75 15.04
N ILE A 136 2.00 -5.00 15.49
CA ILE A 136 2.05 -3.54 15.57
C ILE A 136 3.03 -3.11 16.66
N SER A 137 2.98 -3.74 17.85
CA SER A 137 3.89 -3.39 18.95
C SER A 137 5.35 -3.66 18.59
N VAL A 138 5.65 -4.77 17.91
CA VAL A 138 7.01 -5.06 17.45
C VAL A 138 7.50 -4.01 16.43
N LYS A 139 6.65 -3.60 15.49
CA LYS A 139 7.00 -2.55 14.50
C LYS A 139 7.22 -1.19 15.16
N GLU A 140 6.42 -0.83 16.15
CA GLU A 140 6.60 0.42 16.91
C GLU A 140 7.92 0.43 17.67
N LEU A 141 8.29 -0.69 18.30
CA LEU A 141 9.59 -0.84 18.96
C LEU A 141 10.76 -0.73 17.97
N GLU A 142 10.64 -1.31 16.78
CA GLU A 142 11.64 -1.14 15.71
C GLU A 142 11.78 0.32 15.25
N ILE A 143 10.67 1.05 15.12
CA ILE A 143 10.68 2.47 14.75
C ILE A 143 11.39 3.28 15.83
N ARG A 144 11.04 3.10 17.10
CA ARG A 144 11.71 3.76 18.23
C ARG A 144 13.20 3.42 18.29
N ALA A 145 13.56 2.16 18.04
CA ALA A 145 14.96 1.72 18.01
C ALA A 145 15.73 2.49 16.93
N LYS A 146 15.13 2.60 15.74
CA LYS A 146 15.70 3.38 14.65
C LYS A 146 15.81 4.86 15.01
N GLU A 147 14.82 5.48 15.61
CA GLU A 147 14.89 6.89 16.03
C GLU A 147 16.09 7.17 16.95
N THR A 148 16.49 6.22 17.81
CA THR A 148 17.68 6.37 18.67
C THR A 148 19.01 6.30 17.92
N ILE A 149 19.07 5.55 16.82
CA ILE A 149 20.29 5.30 16.03
C ILE A 149 20.51 6.42 15.00
N HIS A 150 19.42 6.94 14.45
CA HIS A 150 19.46 7.93 13.39
C HIS A 150 19.66 9.33 13.93
N SER A 151 20.27 10.17 13.09
CA SER A 151 20.57 11.57 13.39
C SER A 151 20.35 12.42 12.14
N ARG A 152 20.49 13.74 12.27
CA ARG A 152 20.40 14.64 11.10
C ARG A 152 21.39 14.30 9.98
N ARG A 153 22.55 13.71 10.31
CA ARG A 153 23.60 13.32 9.33
C ARG A 153 23.48 11.87 8.85
N PHE A 154 22.59 11.10 9.47
CA PHE A 154 22.35 9.69 9.20
C PHE A 154 20.87 9.40 9.38
N ARG A 155 20.10 9.59 8.30
CA ARG A 155 18.63 9.58 8.31
C ARG A 155 18.04 8.17 8.40
N GLU A 156 16.78 8.08 8.80
CA GLU A 156 16.00 6.84 9.05
C GLU A 156 15.95 5.86 7.87
N TYR A 157 16.11 6.34 6.64
CA TYR A 157 16.14 5.47 5.47
C TYR A 157 17.46 4.71 5.31
N CYS A 158 18.49 4.98 6.12
CA CYS A 158 19.78 4.31 6.00
C CYS A 158 19.71 2.88 6.59
N GLU A 159 20.26 1.90 5.87
CA GLU A 159 20.21 0.48 6.26
C GLU A 159 21.60 -0.14 6.51
N ASN A 160 22.68 0.65 6.41
CA ASN A 160 24.06 0.18 6.62
C ASN A 160 24.86 1.20 7.44
N CYS A 161 25.84 0.72 8.19
CA CYS A 161 26.76 1.57 8.92
C CYS A 161 27.75 2.27 7.98
N THR A 162 28.15 3.49 8.34
CA THR A 162 29.16 4.25 7.61
C THR A 162 30.57 3.94 8.16
N THR A 163 31.24 2.93 7.63
CA THR A 163 32.62 2.58 8.02
C THR A 163 33.64 3.39 7.21
N THR A 164 34.81 3.66 7.81
CA THR A 164 35.88 4.44 7.16
C THR A 164 36.39 3.79 5.88
N GLN A 165 36.56 2.46 5.89
CA GLN A 165 36.93 1.68 4.71
C GLN A 165 35.90 1.82 3.59
N LEU A 166 34.61 1.71 3.91
CA LEU A 166 33.55 1.83 2.91
C LEU A 166 33.48 3.23 2.30
N ILE A 167 33.68 4.28 3.11
CA ILE A 167 33.82 5.67 2.62
C ILE A 167 34.97 5.77 1.61
N GLN A 168 36.15 5.28 1.97
CA GLN A 168 37.35 5.38 1.14
C GLN A 168 37.19 4.66 -0.20
N LEU A 169 36.70 3.41 -0.17
CA LEU A 169 36.44 2.63 -1.39
C LEU A 169 35.42 3.32 -2.30
N THR A 170 34.39 3.93 -1.72
CA THR A 170 33.35 4.63 -2.48
C THR A 170 33.85 5.93 -3.10
N ASP A 171 34.65 6.72 -2.36
CA ASP A 171 35.27 7.93 -2.88
C ASP A 171 36.24 7.62 -4.02
N GLN A 172 37.07 6.59 -3.87
CA GLN A 172 37.98 6.12 -4.92
C GLN A 172 37.21 5.66 -6.17
N LEU A 173 36.17 4.82 -6.00
CA LEU A 173 35.34 4.35 -7.10
C LEU A 173 34.70 5.52 -7.87
N LEU A 174 34.11 6.49 -7.16
CA LEU A 174 33.47 7.65 -7.80
C LEU A 174 34.48 8.51 -8.56
N ARG A 175 35.68 8.73 -8.02
CA ARG A 175 36.76 9.46 -8.69
C ARG A 175 37.22 8.77 -9.95
N GLU A 176 37.43 7.45 -9.92
CA GLU A 176 37.84 6.67 -11.08
C GLU A 176 36.78 6.69 -12.19
N LEU A 177 35.51 6.46 -11.84
CA LEU A 177 34.41 6.51 -12.80
C LEU A 177 34.26 7.90 -13.44
N ASN A 178 34.43 8.96 -12.64
CA ASN A 178 34.42 10.33 -13.13
C ASN A 178 35.61 10.61 -14.05
N HIS A 179 36.80 10.15 -13.68
CA HIS A 179 37.99 10.27 -14.52
C HIS A 179 37.79 9.58 -15.88
N PHE A 180 37.24 8.36 -15.90
CA PHE A 180 36.94 7.65 -17.14
C PHE A 180 35.85 8.33 -17.97
N GLN A 181 34.81 8.87 -17.34
CA GLN A 181 33.75 9.62 -18.03
C GLN A 181 34.32 10.90 -18.66
N ARG A 182 35.19 11.64 -17.94
CA ARG A 182 35.84 12.86 -18.44
C ARG A 182 36.76 12.58 -19.61
N ARG A 183 37.59 11.53 -19.53
CA ARG A 183 38.45 11.11 -20.66
C ARG A 183 37.63 10.74 -21.89
N ALA A 184 36.57 9.96 -21.72
CA ALA A 184 35.68 9.60 -22.83
C ALA A 184 35.00 10.82 -23.46
N HIS A 185 34.56 11.77 -22.64
CA HIS A 185 33.93 13.01 -23.11
C HIS A 185 34.91 13.94 -23.84
N ALA A 186 36.18 13.99 -23.40
CA ALA A 186 37.23 14.75 -24.08
C ALA A 186 37.54 14.19 -25.47
N VAL A 187 37.48 12.85 -25.64
CA VAL A 187 37.75 12.18 -26.93
C VAL A 187 36.54 12.26 -27.86
N LYS A 188 35.36 11.81 -27.42
CA LYS A 188 34.13 11.77 -28.22
C LYS A 188 32.89 12.04 -27.37
N LYS A 189 32.44 13.30 -27.33
CA LYS A 189 31.28 13.75 -26.56
C LYS A 189 30.01 12.93 -26.79
N ILE A 190 29.58 12.77 -28.05
CA ILE A 190 28.31 12.09 -28.39
C ILE A 190 28.29 10.64 -27.86
N ARG A 191 29.38 9.91 -28.07
CA ARG A 191 29.50 8.51 -27.61
C ARG A 191 29.56 8.44 -26.08
N ALA A 192 30.22 9.39 -25.43
CA ALA A 192 30.34 9.45 -23.97
C ALA A 192 28.99 9.77 -23.28
N GLU A 193 28.14 10.58 -23.91
CA GLU A 193 26.78 10.84 -23.42
C GLU A 193 25.86 9.62 -23.58
N ALA A 194 25.99 8.90 -24.70
CA ALA A 194 25.25 7.66 -24.94
C ALA A 194 25.65 6.53 -23.98
N HIS A 195 26.95 6.40 -23.70
CA HIS A 195 27.53 5.40 -22.79
C HIS A 195 28.03 6.02 -21.49
N ARG A 196 27.17 6.80 -20.82
CA ARG A 196 27.48 7.32 -19.48
C ARG A 196 27.72 6.19 -18.48
N ARG A 197 28.73 6.36 -17.64
CA ARG A 197 29.12 5.37 -16.61
C ARG A 197 28.28 5.44 -15.35
N PHE A 198 27.80 6.62 -15.00
CA PHE A 198 26.92 6.86 -13.86
C PHE A 198 25.93 7.98 -14.17
N VAL A 199 24.90 8.09 -13.35
CA VAL A 199 23.85 9.13 -13.38
C VAL A 199 23.75 9.78 -12.01
N ILE A 200 23.28 11.03 -11.99
CA ILE A 200 23.22 11.84 -10.76
C ILE A 200 21.77 12.28 -10.53
N GLY A 201 21.31 12.16 -9.29
CA GLY A 201 20.01 12.64 -8.83
C GLY A 201 18.90 11.60 -8.86
N PHE A 202 17.92 11.77 -7.98
CA PHE A 202 16.85 10.79 -7.76
C PHE A 202 16.04 10.50 -9.01
N ARG A 203 15.64 11.54 -9.76
CA ARG A 203 14.83 11.39 -10.96
C ARG A 203 15.55 10.63 -12.06
N GLU A 204 16.84 10.90 -12.27
CA GLU A 204 17.64 10.17 -13.24
C GLU A 204 17.79 8.71 -12.83
N VAL A 205 18.19 8.46 -11.58
CA VAL A 205 18.36 7.11 -11.03
C VAL A 205 17.07 6.30 -11.16
N GLN A 206 15.93 6.87 -10.80
CA GLN A 206 14.62 6.22 -10.93
C GLN A 206 14.30 5.86 -12.40
N ASN A 207 14.64 6.73 -13.35
CA ASN A 207 14.46 6.44 -14.78
C ASN A 207 15.34 5.27 -15.25
N PHE A 208 16.60 5.20 -14.85
CA PHE A 208 17.48 4.09 -15.23
C PHE A 208 17.19 2.79 -14.49
N LEU A 209 16.63 2.86 -13.28
CA LEU A 209 16.09 1.71 -12.57
C LEU A 209 14.90 1.12 -13.32
N ARG A 210 14.00 1.95 -13.88
CA ARG A 210 12.90 1.46 -14.74
C ARG A 210 13.42 0.72 -15.98
N ILE A 211 14.54 1.16 -16.54
CA ILE A 211 15.19 0.53 -17.71
C ILE A 211 16.10 -0.65 -17.28
N LYS A 212 16.25 -0.93 -15.97
CA LYS A 212 17.10 -2.00 -15.41
C LYS A 212 18.57 -1.94 -15.86
N LYS A 213 19.12 -0.73 -16.00
CA LYS A 213 20.52 -0.51 -16.42
C LYS A 213 21.49 -0.26 -15.25
N ILE A 214 20.97 0.03 -14.06
CA ILE A 214 21.81 0.35 -12.90
C ILE A 214 22.29 -0.94 -12.24
N LYS A 215 23.56 -0.94 -11.82
CA LYS A 215 24.21 -2.05 -11.12
C LYS A 215 24.43 -1.77 -9.62
N LEU A 216 24.54 -0.50 -9.22
CA LEU A 216 24.65 -0.08 -7.82
C LEU A 216 24.00 1.31 -7.64
N VAL A 217 23.23 1.49 -6.58
CA VAL A 217 22.68 2.79 -6.19
C VAL A 217 23.36 3.29 -4.92
N LEU A 218 23.87 4.51 -4.97
CA LEU A 218 24.42 5.24 -3.84
C LEU A 218 23.44 6.34 -3.44
N ILE A 219 23.03 6.36 -2.19
CA ILE A 219 22.15 7.41 -1.64
C ILE A 219 22.92 8.09 -0.51
N ALA A 220 22.87 9.42 -0.46
CA ALA A 220 23.51 10.18 0.59
C ALA A 220 22.85 9.93 1.96
N THR A 221 23.61 10.01 3.04
CA THR A 221 23.09 9.75 4.40
C THR A 221 22.29 10.92 4.99
N ASP A 222 22.44 12.12 4.42
CA ASP A 222 21.98 13.40 4.95
C ASP A 222 21.05 14.16 3.98
N CYS A 223 20.16 13.45 3.27
CA CYS A 223 19.17 14.08 2.39
C CYS A 223 18.19 14.95 3.20
N ASP A 224 17.81 16.12 2.67
CA ASP A 224 16.87 17.01 3.33
C ASP A 224 15.49 16.33 3.48
N PRO A 225 14.81 16.50 4.63
CA PRO A 225 13.45 16.01 4.81
C PRO A 225 12.49 16.84 3.96
N CYS A 226 11.61 16.16 3.24
CA CYS A 226 10.58 16.79 2.43
C CYS A 226 9.36 15.88 2.45
N GLU A 227 8.41 16.20 3.32
CA GLU A 227 7.15 15.49 3.49
C GLU A 227 6.12 15.99 2.47
N GLY A 228 5.43 15.07 1.79
CA GLY A 228 4.42 15.36 0.76
C GLY A 228 4.21 14.16 -0.18
N GLU A 229 3.12 14.16 -0.96
CA GLU A 229 2.79 13.05 -1.89
C GLU A 229 3.82 12.84 -3.02
N ASP A 230 4.70 13.81 -3.24
CA ASP A 230 5.87 13.73 -4.13
C ASP A 230 7.18 14.10 -3.39
N GLY A 231 7.19 13.84 -2.08
CA GLY A 231 8.31 14.17 -1.19
C GLY A 231 9.57 13.35 -1.47
N LEU A 232 10.73 13.88 -1.07
CA LEU A 232 12.01 13.18 -1.23
C LEU A 232 12.01 11.82 -0.52
N ASP A 233 11.40 11.74 0.66
CA ASP A 233 11.33 10.49 1.43
C ASP A 233 10.55 9.40 0.68
N GLN A 234 9.46 9.77 0.00
CA GLN A 234 8.70 8.86 -0.86
C GLN A 234 9.49 8.42 -2.10
N THR A 235 10.29 9.32 -2.68
CA THR A 235 11.17 8.95 -3.81
C THR A 235 12.27 7.98 -3.38
N VAL A 236 12.85 8.17 -2.19
CA VAL A 236 13.85 7.25 -1.62
C VAL A 236 13.22 5.88 -1.35
N ALA A 237 12.03 5.85 -0.73
CA ALA A 237 11.29 4.60 -0.50
C ALA A 237 10.97 3.88 -1.82
N SER A 238 10.55 4.62 -2.84
CA SER A 238 10.29 4.08 -4.19
C SER A 238 11.53 3.50 -4.83
N ILE A 239 12.68 4.17 -4.74
CA ILE A 239 13.96 3.67 -5.26
C ILE A 239 14.38 2.40 -4.52
N LYS A 240 14.25 2.37 -3.19
CA LYS A 240 14.57 1.19 -2.39
C LYS A 240 13.69 -0.01 -2.77
N ALA A 241 12.39 0.20 -2.99
CA ALA A 241 11.50 -0.84 -3.48
C ALA A 241 11.93 -1.37 -4.85
N LEU A 242 12.20 -0.49 -5.82
CA LEU A 242 12.66 -0.87 -7.15
C LEU A 242 13.99 -1.64 -7.12
N CYS A 243 14.92 -1.25 -6.24
CA CYS A 243 16.19 -1.95 -6.07
C CYS A 243 16.00 -3.35 -5.48
N LYS A 244 15.11 -3.51 -4.50
CA LYS A 244 14.75 -4.82 -3.92
C LYS A 244 14.14 -5.75 -4.98
N ASP A 245 13.24 -5.23 -5.81
CA ASP A 245 12.61 -6.00 -6.90
C ASP A 245 13.63 -6.47 -7.95
N GLN A 246 14.69 -5.68 -8.17
CA GLN A 246 15.73 -5.96 -9.18
C GLN A 246 16.97 -6.63 -8.61
N GLN A 247 17.03 -6.86 -7.29
CA GLN A 247 18.23 -7.35 -6.58
C GLN A 247 19.47 -6.47 -6.84
N VAL A 248 19.26 -5.14 -6.90
CA VAL A 248 20.35 -4.16 -7.05
C VAL A 248 20.77 -3.68 -5.67
N PRO A 249 22.07 -3.75 -5.31
CA PRO A 249 22.55 -3.26 -4.03
C PRO A 249 22.32 -1.75 -3.90
N VAL A 250 21.91 -1.33 -2.69
CA VAL A 250 21.77 0.06 -2.29
C VAL A 250 22.71 0.33 -1.14
N ALA A 251 23.44 1.44 -1.21
CA ALA A 251 24.40 1.80 -0.19
C ALA A 251 24.23 3.25 0.29
N PHE A 252 24.25 3.42 1.61
CA PHE A 252 24.15 4.69 2.33
C PHE A 252 25.48 4.99 3.01
N ILE A 253 26.34 5.79 2.37
CA ILE A 253 27.77 5.85 2.75
C ILE A 253 28.25 7.29 2.91
N LEU A 254 28.14 8.07 1.84
CA LEU A 254 28.71 9.42 1.77
C LEU A 254 27.64 10.47 2.09
N GLN A 255 28.08 11.61 2.59
CA GLN A 255 27.23 12.80 2.68
C GLN A 255 27.12 13.50 1.32
N ARG A 256 26.09 14.32 1.15
CA ARG A 256 25.82 15.03 -0.11
C ARG A 256 26.99 15.87 -0.61
N ARG A 257 27.70 16.52 0.31
CA ARG A 257 28.90 17.33 0.01
C ARG A 257 30.10 16.47 -0.36
N GLN A 258 30.27 15.30 0.29
CA GLN A 258 31.35 14.37 -0.02
C GLN A 258 31.18 13.76 -1.41
N MET A 259 29.95 13.37 -1.76
CA MET A 259 29.63 12.89 -3.12
C MET A 259 29.92 13.95 -4.19
N ALA A 260 29.54 15.20 -3.92
CA ALA A 260 29.82 16.32 -4.82
C ALA A 260 31.33 16.53 -5.02
N TYR A 261 32.10 16.48 -3.93
CA TYR A 261 33.55 16.61 -3.95
C TYR A 261 34.23 15.49 -4.75
N ALA A 262 33.81 14.22 -4.56
CA ALA A 262 34.32 13.07 -5.32
C ALA A 262 34.14 13.23 -6.84
N LEU A 263 33.03 13.84 -7.24
CA LEU A 263 32.66 14.04 -8.64
C LEU A 263 33.12 15.39 -9.24
N TYR A 264 33.86 16.21 -8.47
CA TYR A 264 34.26 17.57 -8.85
C TYR A 264 33.07 18.44 -9.30
N LYS A 265 31.96 18.38 -8.55
CA LYS A 265 30.75 19.18 -8.77
C LYS A 265 30.55 20.18 -7.63
N ASN A 266 30.07 21.38 -7.98
CA ASN A 266 29.81 22.44 -7.01
C ASN A 266 28.47 22.26 -6.28
N ALA A 267 27.50 21.62 -6.94
CA ALA A 267 26.18 21.34 -6.37
C ALA A 267 26.22 20.09 -5.49
N SER A 268 25.47 20.11 -4.39
CA SER A 268 25.28 18.95 -3.52
C SER A 268 24.62 17.80 -4.27
N ILE A 269 25.05 16.57 -4.00
CA ILE A 269 24.57 15.39 -4.72
C ILE A 269 23.92 14.42 -3.74
N SER A 270 22.62 14.16 -3.93
CA SER A 270 21.85 13.28 -3.04
C SER A 270 21.88 11.81 -3.44
N CYS A 271 21.99 11.51 -4.73
CA CYS A 271 21.92 10.13 -5.22
C CYS A 271 22.78 9.96 -6.47
N VAL A 272 23.43 8.81 -6.59
CA VAL A 272 24.21 8.42 -7.77
C VAL A 272 23.85 6.99 -8.14
N GLY A 273 23.56 6.76 -9.42
CA GLY A 273 23.35 5.42 -9.96
C GLY A 273 24.53 5.02 -10.82
N ILE A 274 25.21 3.93 -10.47
CA ILE A 274 26.30 3.38 -11.27
C ILE A 274 25.71 2.46 -12.33
N ILE A 275 25.98 2.76 -13.59
CA ILE A 275 25.53 1.98 -14.75
C ILE A 275 26.63 1.01 -15.18
N ASN A 276 27.85 1.54 -15.38
CA ASN A 276 29.00 0.76 -15.83
C ASN A 276 30.21 1.03 -14.92
N TYR A 277 30.77 -0.02 -14.34
CA TYR A 277 31.96 0.01 -13.49
C TYR A 277 33.23 -0.53 -14.19
N ASP A 278 33.22 -0.64 -15.51
CA ASP A 278 34.33 -1.21 -16.28
C ASP A 278 35.62 -0.40 -16.06
N GLY A 279 36.70 -1.09 -15.71
CA GLY A 279 37.98 -0.48 -15.33
C GLY A 279 38.19 -0.36 -13.81
N SER A 280 37.15 -0.55 -12.99
CA SER A 280 37.21 -0.48 -11.53
C SER A 280 36.55 -1.70 -10.87
N GLN A 281 36.64 -2.87 -11.51
CA GLN A 281 35.94 -4.09 -11.07
C GLN A 281 36.42 -4.60 -9.70
N THR A 282 37.72 -4.48 -9.43
CA THR A 282 38.33 -4.88 -8.16
C THR A 282 37.82 -4.04 -7.00
N LEU A 283 37.82 -2.70 -7.15
CA LEU A 283 37.25 -1.77 -6.17
C LEU A 283 35.76 -2.02 -5.94
N PHE A 284 35.02 -2.27 -7.02
CA PHE A 284 33.60 -2.57 -6.94
C PHE A 284 33.32 -3.85 -6.14
N GLY A 285 34.08 -4.92 -6.37
CA GLY A 285 33.95 -6.16 -5.60
C GLY A 285 34.29 -5.97 -4.12
N GLN A 286 35.37 -5.26 -3.81
CA GLN A 286 35.75 -4.92 -2.43
C GLN A 286 34.67 -4.08 -1.73
N LEU A 287 34.10 -3.09 -2.44
CA LEU A 287 33.03 -2.25 -1.93
C LEU A 287 31.79 -3.07 -1.58
N LEU A 288 31.39 -4.03 -2.42
CA LEU A 288 30.24 -4.89 -2.14
C LEU A 288 30.46 -5.79 -0.92
N ALA A 289 31.66 -6.37 -0.77
CA ALA A 289 32.00 -7.15 0.43
C ALA A 289 31.93 -6.29 1.70
N SER A 290 32.54 -5.11 1.68
CA SER A 290 32.48 -4.16 2.80
C SER A 290 31.06 -3.63 3.07
N LEU A 291 30.21 -3.55 2.05
CA LEU A 291 28.81 -3.14 2.19
C LEU A 291 28.00 -4.19 2.95
N GLU A 292 28.20 -5.47 2.63
CA GLU A 292 27.52 -6.59 3.32
C GLU A 292 27.92 -6.62 4.80
N GLU A 293 29.21 -6.47 5.11
CA GLU A 293 29.69 -6.35 6.49
C GLU A 293 29.05 -5.17 7.23
N ALA A 294 28.94 -4.01 6.56
CA ALA A 294 28.33 -2.81 7.13
C ALA A 294 26.81 -2.93 7.35
N GLN A 295 26.10 -3.67 6.50
CA GLN A 295 24.68 -4.00 6.68
C GLN A 295 24.48 -4.94 7.87
N ASN A 296 25.31 -5.97 7.98
CA ASN A 296 25.28 -6.91 9.10
C ASN A 296 25.58 -6.21 10.44
N ALA A 297 26.56 -5.30 10.45
CA ALA A 297 26.87 -4.48 11.63
C ALA A 297 25.67 -3.61 12.06
N TYR A 298 24.98 -2.99 11.09
CA TYR A 298 23.80 -2.19 11.36
C TYR A 298 22.65 -3.02 11.96
N GLN A 299 22.38 -4.20 11.41
CA GLN A 299 21.34 -5.09 11.93
C GLN A 299 21.61 -5.51 13.39
N ARG A 300 22.86 -5.85 13.73
CA ARG A 300 23.26 -6.15 15.11
C ARG A 300 23.04 -4.96 16.05
N LEU A 301 23.35 -3.75 15.57
CA LEU A 301 23.15 -2.52 16.34
C LEU A 301 21.67 -2.28 16.64
N VAL A 302 20.80 -2.46 15.64
CA VAL A 302 19.33 -2.37 15.82
C VAL A 302 18.81 -3.42 16.80
N GLN A 303 19.29 -4.67 16.71
CA GLN A 303 18.89 -5.72 17.65
C GLN A 303 19.29 -5.37 19.10
N HIS A 304 20.53 -4.92 19.30
CA HIS A 304 21.02 -4.52 20.62
C HIS A 304 20.22 -3.35 21.21
N THR A 305 19.85 -2.34 20.41
CA THR A 305 19.02 -1.23 20.90
C THR A 305 17.59 -1.66 21.21
N MET A 306 17.01 -2.57 20.43
CA MET A 306 15.70 -3.16 20.72
C MET A 306 15.69 -3.92 22.05
N GLU A 307 16.68 -4.78 22.29
CA GLU A 307 16.82 -5.52 23.55
C GLU A 307 17.02 -4.59 24.76
N GLY A 308 17.78 -3.51 24.59
CA GLY A 308 17.98 -2.49 25.63
C GLY A 308 16.66 -1.82 26.04
N MET A 309 15.83 -1.43 25.07
CA MET A 309 14.53 -0.81 25.36
C MET A 309 13.57 -1.77 26.08
N GLN A 310 13.51 -3.04 25.66
CA GLN A 310 12.68 -4.05 26.33
C GLN A 310 13.06 -4.25 27.81
N LYS A 311 14.35 -4.28 28.13
CA LYS A 311 14.82 -4.37 29.52
C LYS A 311 14.46 -3.14 30.34
N THR A 312 14.38 -1.97 29.69
CA THR A 312 14.03 -0.72 30.37
C THR A 312 12.54 -0.68 30.70
N GLU A 313 11.68 -1.16 29.78
CA GLU A 313 10.23 -1.26 30.00
C GLU A 313 9.84 -2.31 31.05
N GLN A 314 10.64 -3.37 31.24
CA GLN A 314 10.40 -4.39 32.28
C GLN A 314 10.82 -3.96 33.69
N ASN A 315 11.69 -2.97 33.81
CA ASN A 315 12.22 -2.47 35.09
C ASN A 315 11.50 -1.20 35.59
N GLN A 316 10.54 -0.68 34.83
CA GLN A 316 9.65 0.43 35.20
C GLN A 316 8.30 -0.11 35.69
#